data_AF-A0A7V9QM36-F1
#
_entry.id   AF-A0A7V9QM36-F1
#
_cell.length_a   1.000
_cell.length_b   1.000
_cell.length_c   1.000
_cell.angle_alpha   90.00
_cell.angle_beta   90.00
_cell.angle_gamma   90.00
#
_symmetry.space_group_name_H-M   'P 1'
#
loop_
_entity.id
_entity.type
_entity.pdbx_description
1 polymer ?
#
loop_
_entity_poly.entity_id
_entity_poly.type
_entity_poly.pdbx_seq_one_letter_code
_entity_poly.pdbx_strand_id
1 'polypeptide(L)'
;MTTSRISPAGAAATVAAALVVIAGLVVVGAPSRARERRLDQMRVDDLNSLSIGIDEYWSKNTALPVATDSLVSAHQLDKVPTDPASRAPYSYLVSGERSYRLCATFAQPSDTAASADVRDWTLAIGARHSHSWRHGAGESCFDLTPPAKDLK
;
A
#
# COMPACT_ATOMS: atom_id res chain seq x y z
N MET A 1 22.32 32.64 -39.13
CA MET A 1 21.77 32.70 -37.76
C MET A 1 20.41 33.39 -37.84
N THR A 2 19.32 32.62 -37.97
CA THR A 2 17.96 33.15 -37.99
C THR A 2 17.47 33.30 -36.55
N THR A 3 17.49 34.52 -36.04
CA THR A 3 16.83 34.88 -34.77
C THR A 3 15.32 34.84 -34.98
N SER A 4 14.67 33.81 -34.44
CA SER A 4 13.20 33.72 -34.41
C SER A 4 12.65 34.88 -33.56
N ARG A 5 11.94 35.82 -34.18
CA ARG A 5 11.21 36.88 -33.47
C ARG A 5 9.87 36.30 -33.03
N ILE A 6 9.73 36.02 -31.74
CA ILE A 6 8.46 35.59 -31.16
C ILE A 6 7.54 36.82 -31.14
N SER A 7 6.45 36.77 -31.91
CA SER A 7 5.41 37.81 -31.90
C SER A 7 4.77 37.91 -30.51
N PRO A 8 4.38 39.11 -30.03
CA PRO A 8 3.76 39.26 -28.70
C PRO A 8 2.50 38.41 -28.52
N ALA A 9 1.73 38.20 -29.60
CA ALA A 9 0.59 37.28 -29.61
C ALA A 9 1.00 35.79 -29.45
N GLY A 10 2.14 35.39 -30.02
CA GLY A 10 2.70 34.04 -29.85
C GLY A 10 3.24 33.79 -28.44
N ALA A 11 3.82 34.82 -27.83
CA ALA A 11 4.21 34.80 -26.41
C ALA A 11 2.98 34.68 -25.49
N ALA A 12 1.91 35.43 -25.76
CA ALA A 12 0.68 35.36 -24.97
C ALA A 12 0.01 33.98 -25.05
N ALA A 13 -0.07 33.37 -26.25
CA ALA A 13 -0.66 32.05 -26.44
C ALA A 13 0.13 30.94 -25.73
N THR A 14 1.46 30.98 -25.77
CA THR A 14 2.32 30.01 -25.08
C THR A 14 2.22 30.13 -23.56
N VAL A 15 2.17 31.34 -23.02
CA VAL A 15 1.94 31.58 -21.58
C VAL A 15 0.56 31.07 -21.15
N ALA A 16 -0.49 31.37 -21.91
CA ALA A 16 -1.83 30.90 -21.61
C ALA A 16 -1.92 29.36 -21.62
N ALA A 17 -1.30 28.70 -22.61
CA ALA A 17 -1.24 27.24 -22.66
C ALA A 17 -0.47 26.65 -21.46
N ALA A 18 0.67 27.24 -21.09
CA ALA A 18 1.44 26.80 -19.93
C ALA A 18 0.64 26.93 -18.62
N LEU A 19 -0.11 28.02 -18.44
CA LEU A 19 -0.97 28.23 -17.27
C LEU A 19 -2.09 27.19 -17.18
N VAL A 20 -2.72 26.83 -18.31
CA VAL A 20 -3.74 25.77 -18.35
C VAL A 20 -3.15 24.42 -17.95
N VAL A 21 -1.96 24.08 -18.45
CA VAL A 21 -1.26 22.83 -18.08
C VAL A 21 -0.92 22.82 -16.59
N ILE A 22 -0.35 23.91 -16.05
CA ILE A 22 -0.02 24.01 -14.62
C ILE A 22 -1.27 23.90 -13.77
N ALA A 23 -2.35 24.61 -14.13
CA ALA A 23 -3.63 24.53 -13.42
C ALA A 23 -4.20 23.09 -13.44
N GLY A 24 -4.14 22.41 -14.58
CA GLY A 24 -4.51 21.00 -14.70
C GLY A 24 -3.69 20.08 -13.78
N LEU A 25 -2.38 20.27 -13.73
CA LEU A 25 -1.48 19.50 -12.86
C LEU A 25 -1.69 19.79 -11.37
N VAL A 26 -2.09 21.00 -10.99
CA VAL A 26 -2.44 21.34 -9.61
C VAL A 26 -3.74 20.64 -9.19
N VAL A 27 -4.71 20.54 -10.09
CA VAL A 27 -6.01 19.89 -9.82
C VAL A 27 -5.88 18.36 -9.79
N VAL A 28 -5.19 17.75 -10.77
CA VAL A 28 -5.04 16.28 -10.88
C VAL A 28 -3.92 15.76 -9.96
N GLY A 29 -2.96 16.61 -9.61
CA GLY A 29 -1.74 16.24 -8.91
C GLY A 29 -0.59 15.91 -9.88
N ALA A 30 0.65 16.10 -9.41
CA ALA A 30 1.83 15.79 -10.19
C ALA A 30 1.92 14.28 -10.50
N PRO A 31 2.42 13.87 -11.69
CA PRO A 31 2.58 12.45 -12.05
C PRO A 31 3.38 11.62 -11.03
N SER A 32 4.32 12.25 -10.33
CA SER A 32 5.07 11.63 -9.24
C SER A 32 4.16 11.17 -8.09
N ARG A 33 3.19 11.99 -7.67
CA ARG A 33 2.25 11.65 -6.60
C ARG A 33 1.32 10.50 -6.98
N ALA A 34 0.86 10.46 -8.24
CA ALA A 34 0.05 9.35 -8.74
C ALA A 34 0.83 8.03 -8.71
N ARG A 35 2.11 8.06 -9.11
CA ARG A 35 3.00 6.89 -9.01
C ARG A 35 3.23 6.46 -7.56
N GLU A 36 3.48 7.41 -6.65
CA GLU A 36 3.66 7.14 -5.22
C GLU A 36 2.42 6.50 -4.60
N ARG A 37 1.22 7.03 -4.87
CA ARG A 37 -0.05 6.45 -4.42
C ARG A 37 -0.25 5.01 -4.91
N ARG A 38 0.12 4.72 -6.16
CA ARG A 38 0.06 3.36 -6.71
C ARG A 38 1.02 2.41 -5.98
N LEU A 39 2.24 2.87 -5.67
CA LEU A 39 3.21 2.08 -4.90
C LEU A 39 2.72 1.83 -3.47
N ASP A 40 2.10 2.83 -2.84
CA ASP A 40 1.49 2.70 -1.52
C ASP A 40 0.32 1.71 -1.53
N GLN A 41 -0.53 1.73 -2.56
CA GLN A 41 -1.58 0.71 -2.72
C GLN A 41 -0.99 -0.70 -2.84
N MET A 42 0.06 -0.88 -3.65
CA MET A 42 0.73 -2.18 -3.76
C MET A 42 1.31 -2.66 -2.42
N ARG A 43 1.83 -1.75 -1.59
CA ARG A 43 2.29 -2.07 -0.23
C ARG A 43 1.15 -2.51 0.67
N VAL A 44 -0.01 -1.83 0.60
CA VAL A 44 -1.22 -2.23 1.31
C VAL A 44 -1.66 -3.64 0.89
N ASP A 45 -1.69 -3.91 -0.42
CA ASP A 45 -2.07 -5.23 -0.95
C ASP A 45 -1.10 -6.32 -0.47
N ASP A 46 0.21 -6.06 -0.49
CA ASP A 46 1.24 -6.97 0.02
C ASP A 46 1.08 -7.26 1.52
N LEU A 47 0.87 -6.22 2.34
CA LEU A 47 0.63 -6.36 3.79
C LEU A 47 -0.62 -7.19 4.06
N ASN A 48 -1.65 -7.00 3.25
CA ASN A 48 -2.86 -7.76 3.34
C ASN A 48 -2.66 -9.23 2.97
N SER A 49 -1.93 -9.54 1.88
CA SER A 49 -1.56 -10.92 1.53
C SER A 49 -0.76 -11.60 2.64
N LEU A 50 0.20 -10.88 3.25
CA LEU A 50 0.95 -11.39 4.42
C LEU A 50 0.02 -11.70 5.59
N SER A 51 -0.89 -10.78 5.93
CA SER A 51 -1.85 -10.95 7.02
C SER A 51 -2.72 -12.19 6.83
N ILE A 52 -3.28 -12.37 5.63
CA ILE A 52 -4.10 -13.55 5.30
C ILE A 52 -3.27 -14.83 5.41
N GLY A 53 -2.06 -14.85 4.86
CA GLY A 53 -1.19 -16.02 4.98
C GLY A 53 -0.86 -16.37 6.43
N ILE A 54 -0.64 -15.36 7.29
CA ILE A 54 -0.41 -15.56 8.73
C ILE A 54 -1.67 -16.10 9.41
N ASP A 55 -2.85 -15.58 9.07
CA ASP A 55 -4.13 -16.04 9.62
C ASP A 55 -4.39 -17.52 9.25
N GLU A 56 -4.14 -17.89 8.01
CA GLU A 56 -4.25 -19.28 7.54
C GLU A 56 -3.23 -20.21 8.22
N TYR A 57 -1.98 -19.73 8.36
CA TYR A 57 -0.94 -20.46 9.07
C TYR A 57 -1.34 -20.69 10.53
N TRP A 58 -1.85 -19.66 11.20
CA TRP A 58 -2.35 -19.74 12.57
C TRP A 58 -3.52 -20.73 12.69
N SER A 59 -4.46 -20.68 11.75
CA SER A 59 -5.61 -21.59 11.71
C SER A 59 -5.16 -23.06 11.68
N LYS A 60 -4.14 -23.38 10.87
CA LYS A 60 -3.61 -24.75 10.72
C LYS A 60 -2.69 -25.19 11.87
N ASN A 61 -1.82 -24.30 12.36
CA ASN A 61 -0.72 -24.68 13.26
C ASN A 61 -0.99 -24.32 14.73
N THR A 62 -1.93 -23.42 15.02
CA THR A 62 -2.16 -22.86 16.37
C THR A 62 -0.92 -22.14 16.92
N ALA A 63 -0.08 -21.63 16.03
CA ALA A 63 1.12 -20.87 16.34
C ALA A 63 1.34 -19.85 15.23
N LEU A 64 1.99 -18.73 15.57
CA LEU A 64 2.45 -17.75 14.59
C LEU A 64 3.66 -18.30 13.83
N PRO A 65 3.83 -17.98 12.54
CA PRO A 65 5.01 -18.39 11.79
C PRO A 65 6.26 -17.74 12.39
N VAL A 66 7.37 -18.49 12.47
CA VAL A 66 8.64 -17.96 13.01
C VAL A 66 9.23 -16.89 12.09
N ALA A 67 8.99 -17.02 10.78
CA ALA A 67 9.38 -16.06 9.75
C ALA A 67 8.38 -16.10 8.59
N THR A 68 8.32 -15.04 7.79
CA THR A 68 7.43 -14.95 6.62
C THR A 68 7.70 -16.02 5.56
N ASP A 69 8.93 -16.51 5.44
CA ASP A 69 9.29 -17.63 4.54
C ASP A 69 8.58 -18.95 4.91
N SER A 70 8.14 -19.10 6.17
CA SER A 70 7.36 -20.25 6.60
C SER A 70 5.99 -20.30 5.91
N LEU A 71 5.45 -19.16 5.49
CA LEU A 71 4.20 -19.07 4.75
C LEU A 71 4.30 -19.70 3.36
N VAL A 72 5.47 -19.59 2.72
CA VAL A 72 5.72 -20.24 1.42
C VAL A 72 5.87 -21.74 1.61
N SER A 73 6.70 -22.14 2.58
CA SER A 73 6.96 -23.56 2.87
C SER A 73 5.68 -24.32 3.23
N ALA A 74 4.75 -23.68 3.96
CA ALA A 74 3.47 -24.27 4.33
C ALA A 74 2.35 -23.98 3.31
N HIS A 75 2.67 -23.43 2.13
CA HIS A 75 1.77 -23.20 0.99
C HIS A 75 0.60 -22.23 1.30
N GLN A 76 0.83 -21.25 2.16
CA GLN A 76 -0.09 -20.10 2.36
C GLN A 76 0.19 -18.98 1.34
N LEU A 77 1.41 -18.91 0.80
CA LEU A 77 1.81 -17.94 -0.21
C LEU A 77 2.66 -18.60 -1.29
N ASP A 78 2.56 -18.14 -2.53
CA ASP A 78 3.46 -18.58 -3.61
C ASP A 78 4.88 -18.02 -3.43
N LYS A 79 4.98 -16.80 -2.90
CA LYS A 79 6.23 -16.12 -2.55
C LYS A 79 5.96 -15.07 -1.47
N VAL A 80 7.00 -14.73 -0.71
CA VAL A 80 6.93 -13.59 0.21
C VAL A 80 7.00 -12.28 -0.60
N PRO A 81 6.01 -11.37 -0.47
CA PRO A 81 6.07 -10.08 -1.13
C PRO A 81 7.21 -9.20 -0.57
N THR A 82 7.67 -8.28 -1.40
CA THR A 82 8.78 -7.34 -1.11
C THR A 82 8.40 -5.97 -1.61
N ASP A 83 8.86 -4.92 -0.94
CA ASP A 83 8.51 -3.54 -1.27
C ASP A 83 8.74 -3.27 -2.77
N PRO A 84 7.71 -2.77 -3.49
CA PRO A 84 7.77 -2.69 -4.95
C PRO A 84 8.77 -1.64 -5.46
N ALA A 85 9.19 -0.68 -4.63
CA ALA A 85 10.13 0.37 -5.00
C ALA A 85 11.58 0.03 -4.62
N SER A 86 11.80 -0.42 -3.39
CA SER A 86 13.11 -0.70 -2.80
C SER A 86 13.52 -2.16 -2.87
N ARG A 87 12.58 -3.07 -3.13
CA ARG A 87 12.77 -4.54 -3.09
C ARG A 87 13.16 -5.08 -1.71
N ALA A 88 13.10 -4.25 -0.67
CA ALA A 88 13.34 -4.67 0.70
C ALA A 88 12.20 -5.56 1.21
N PRO A 89 12.48 -6.53 2.10
CA PRO A 89 11.42 -7.29 2.75
C PRO A 89 10.61 -6.38 3.70
N TYR A 90 9.33 -6.69 3.85
CA TYR A 90 8.51 -6.07 4.89
C TYR A 90 8.96 -6.55 6.27
N SER A 91 8.88 -5.67 7.27
CA SER A 91 9.20 -6.05 8.66
C SER A 91 8.05 -6.87 9.24
N TYR A 92 8.40 -8.02 9.81
CA TYR A 92 7.50 -8.89 10.55
C TYR A 92 8.11 -9.19 11.92
N LEU A 93 7.35 -8.95 12.98
CA LEU A 93 7.77 -9.22 14.35
C LEU A 93 6.65 -9.90 15.13
N VAL A 94 6.94 -11.04 15.76
CA VAL A 94 6.04 -11.63 16.76
C VAL A 94 6.17 -10.81 18.05
N SER A 95 5.07 -10.17 18.46
CA SER A 95 5.01 -9.27 19.63
C SER A 95 4.36 -9.91 20.86
N GLY A 96 3.90 -11.15 20.76
CA GLY A 96 3.26 -11.92 21.82
C GLY A 96 2.74 -13.26 21.30
N GLU A 97 2.08 -14.05 22.17
CA GLU A 97 1.62 -15.41 21.81
C GLU A 97 0.62 -15.43 20.64
N ARG A 98 -0.20 -14.39 20.54
CA ARG A 98 -1.20 -14.22 19.48
C ARG A 98 -1.18 -12.80 18.92
N SER A 99 -0.02 -12.14 18.95
CA SER A 99 0.13 -10.81 18.37
C SER A 99 1.39 -10.73 17.54
N TYR A 100 1.26 -10.03 16.43
CA TYR A 100 2.37 -9.77 15.53
C TYR A 100 2.26 -8.36 14.96
N ARG A 101 3.37 -7.87 14.45
CA ARG A 101 3.48 -6.55 13.85
C ARG A 101 3.98 -6.67 12.42
N LEU A 102 3.32 -5.95 11.52
CA LEU A 102 3.79 -5.74 10.15
C LEU A 102 4.12 -4.26 9.94
N CYS A 103 5.25 -3.95 9.31
CA CYS A 103 5.60 -2.57 8.98
C CYS A 103 5.96 -2.41 7.49
N ALA A 104 5.59 -1.26 6.96
CA ALA A 104 5.95 -0.81 5.61
C ALA A 104 6.27 0.70 5.63
N THR A 105 7.00 1.16 4.61
CA THR A 105 7.30 2.59 4.43
C THR A 105 6.47 3.14 3.29
N PHE A 106 5.61 4.11 3.57
CA PHE A 106 4.71 4.71 2.59
C PHE A 106 5.22 6.07 2.11
N ALA A 107 4.92 6.44 0.87
CA ALA A 107 5.33 7.71 0.30
C ALA A 107 4.34 8.84 0.64
N GLN A 108 3.06 8.53 0.72
CA GLN A 108 1.97 9.45 1.00
C GLN A 108 1.15 8.97 2.19
N PRO A 109 0.49 9.88 2.94
CA PRO A 109 -0.51 9.46 3.91
C PRO A 109 -1.69 8.79 3.20
N SER A 110 -2.26 7.75 3.80
CA SER A 110 -3.51 7.16 3.33
C SER A 110 -4.64 8.21 3.42
N ASP A 111 -5.43 8.36 2.37
CA ASP A 111 -6.59 9.25 2.43
C ASP A 111 -7.61 8.71 3.45
N THR A 112 -8.05 9.54 4.39
CA THR A 112 -9.02 9.17 5.45
C THR A 112 -10.38 8.69 4.92
N ALA A 113 -10.65 8.88 3.62
CA ALA A 113 -11.86 8.45 2.93
C ALA A 113 -11.77 7.01 2.36
N ALA A 114 -10.72 6.23 2.66
CA ALA A 114 -10.55 4.82 2.29
C ALA A 114 -11.58 3.85 2.93
N SER A 115 -12.75 4.36 3.33
CA SER A 115 -13.91 3.53 3.70
C SER A 115 -14.51 2.82 2.49
N ALA A 116 -14.22 3.27 1.26
CA ALA A 116 -14.60 2.60 0.02
C ALA A 116 -13.74 1.34 -0.24
N ASP A 117 -12.41 1.44 -0.10
CA ASP A 117 -11.50 0.32 -0.38
C ASP A 117 -11.65 -0.82 0.64
N VAL A 118 -11.85 -0.48 1.92
CA VAL A 118 -12.14 -1.48 2.96
C VAL A 118 -13.46 -2.20 2.67
N ARG A 119 -14.47 -1.52 2.11
CA ARG A 119 -15.77 -2.13 1.75
C ARG A 119 -15.63 -3.11 0.60
N ASP A 120 -14.90 -2.75 -0.46
CA ASP A 120 -14.67 -3.63 -1.60
C ASP A 120 -13.90 -4.89 -1.19
N TRP A 121 -12.84 -4.70 -0.39
CA TRP A 121 -12.04 -5.80 0.12
C TRP A 121 -12.81 -6.71 1.10
N THR A 122 -13.62 -6.11 1.98
CA THR A 122 -14.51 -6.86 2.89
C THR A 122 -15.49 -7.76 2.13
N LEU A 123 -15.96 -7.33 0.96
CA LEU A 123 -16.84 -8.15 0.11
C LEU A 123 -16.08 -9.29 -0.58
N ALA A 124 -14.81 -9.05 -0.96
CA ALA A 124 -13.99 -10.03 -1.67
C ALA A 124 -13.49 -11.18 -0.76
N ILE A 125 -13.04 -10.87 0.46
CA ILE A 125 -12.39 -11.85 1.35
C ILE A 125 -13.07 -12.03 2.72
N GLY A 126 -14.17 -11.30 2.96
CA GLY A 126 -14.90 -11.33 4.21
C GLY A 126 -14.35 -10.36 5.26
N ALA A 127 -15.23 -9.94 6.18
CA ALA A 127 -14.92 -8.94 7.22
C ALA A 127 -13.86 -9.39 8.24
N ARG A 128 -13.48 -10.67 8.25
CA ARG A 128 -12.49 -11.22 9.20
C ARG A 128 -11.05 -10.83 8.86
N HIS A 129 -10.81 -10.38 7.64
CA HIS A 129 -9.48 -10.03 7.14
C HIS A 129 -9.39 -8.56 6.70
N SER A 130 -10.39 -7.73 7.03
CA SER A 130 -10.39 -6.32 6.67
C SER A 130 -9.65 -5.47 7.71
N HIS A 131 -8.34 -5.32 7.52
CA HIS A 131 -7.53 -4.40 8.31
C HIS A 131 -7.63 -2.98 7.75
N SER A 132 -7.81 -1.99 8.63
CA SER A 132 -7.68 -0.60 8.22
C SER A 132 -6.19 -0.25 8.15
N TRP A 133 -5.59 -0.38 6.97
CA TRP A 133 -4.19 -0.02 6.68
C TRP A 133 -3.99 1.51 6.63
N ARG A 134 -4.44 2.21 7.68
CA ARG A 134 -4.30 3.67 7.78
C ARG A 134 -2.85 4.01 8.14
N HIS A 135 -2.19 4.77 7.28
CA HIS A 135 -0.78 5.11 7.44
C HIS A 135 -0.50 6.59 7.18
N GLY A 136 0.59 7.08 7.75
CA GLY A 136 1.19 8.35 7.36
C GLY A 136 2.12 8.19 6.15
N ALA A 137 2.78 9.28 5.77
CA ALA A 137 4.02 9.17 4.98
C ALA A 137 5.17 8.74 5.90
N GLY A 138 6.06 7.90 5.40
CA GLY A 138 7.14 7.28 6.16
C GLY A 138 6.79 5.89 6.67
N GLU A 139 7.54 5.42 7.66
CA GLU A 139 7.31 4.11 8.28
C GLU A 139 5.97 4.08 9.03
N SER A 140 5.20 3.03 8.82
CA SER A 140 3.99 2.73 9.58
C SER A 140 3.95 1.25 9.93
N CYS A 141 3.66 0.97 11.19
CA CYS A 141 3.57 -0.36 11.76
C CYS A 141 2.16 -0.65 12.24
N PHE A 142 1.71 -1.88 12.05
CA PHE A 142 0.37 -2.34 12.37
C PHE A 142 0.48 -3.52 13.32
N ASP A 143 -0.05 -3.36 14.53
CA ASP A 143 -0.20 -4.43 15.50
C ASP A 143 -1.47 -5.22 15.18
N LEU A 144 -1.30 -6.51 14.92
CA LEU A 144 -2.31 -7.41 14.40
C LEU A 144 -2.44 -8.63 15.30
N THR A 145 -3.60 -9.27 15.24
CA THR A 145 -3.92 -10.49 15.98
C THR A 145 -4.66 -11.39 15.02
N PRO A 146 -4.22 -12.65 14.81
CA PRO A 146 -4.98 -13.57 13.98
C PRO A 146 -6.37 -13.82 14.57
N PRO A 147 -7.35 -14.22 13.74
CA PRO A 147 -8.70 -14.43 14.19
C PRO A 147 -8.77 -15.46 15.32
N ALA A 148 -9.70 -15.24 16.25
CA ALA A 148 -10.00 -16.23 17.28
C ALA A 148 -10.38 -17.55 16.60
N LYS A 149 -9.83 -18.67 17.08
CA LYS A 149 -10.31 -19.99 16.69
C LYS A 149 -11.67 -20.19 17.34
N ASP A 150 -12.71 -20.27 16.53
CA ASP A 150 -14.01 -20.77 16.99
C ASP A 150 -13.81 -22.27 17.30
N LEU A 151 -13.43 -22.59 18.53
CA LEU A 151 -13.35 -23.97 19.01
C LEU A 151 -14.79 -24.50 19.07
N LYS A 152 -15.20 -25.28 18.06
CA LYS A 152 -16.38 -26.14 18.11
C LYS A 152 -16.02 -27.51 18.64
#